data_AF-A0A3Q2QZU4-F1
#
_entry.id   AF-A0A3Q2QZU4-F1
#
_cell.length_a   1.000
_cell.length_b   1.000
_cell.length_c   1.000
_cell.angle_alpha   90.00
_cell.angle_beta   90.00
_cell.angle_gamma   90.00
#
_symmetry.space_group_name_H-M   'P 1'
#
loop_
_entity.id
_entity.type
_entity.pdbx_description
1 polymer ?
#
loop_
_entity_poly.entity_id
_entity_poly.type
_entity_poly.pdbx_seq_one_letter_code
_entity_poly.pdbx_strand_id
1 'polypeptide(L)'
;MHIFLRKLSLLVFLGHSAMVIHSEQSSNLSAGQQSSSLSRGGHTSAAVVLGFILVLGVLGNFLLLLVFSRFPGLRTPANLLLINISVSDMLVCLFGTPLSLAASVRGRWLTGTYGCRWYGFCNALFGIVSLVSLSLLSFERYTALLGGSQLNSVQDRRARLAVAVSWFYSLVWTLPPLLGWSSYGPEGPGTICSVQWQQRSLAARSYVACLFVFCLLLPLLLMVFCYGKILYDGKMFSLTVIMKRRLTPLIIVLFTITGYLLCWIPYGVVAMLASFEEPGVVPPAATLVPSLLAKTSTVLNPVICGLLNNQTFCSLESAFSPFAIVKLYLHFFFTPFCAFLSQFSRCFLHMISCSAEDSTSSDGVWSSRGIWPQNMQIKEQNTEPATLPSRDHHGRQWEQVQMDDNET
;
A
#
# COMPACT_ATOMS: atom_id res chain seq x y z
N MET A 1 28.49 2.70 -1.76
CA MET A 1 28.42 1.22 -1.65
C MET A 1 28.80 0.71 -0.25
N HIS A 2 29.97 1.06 0.31
CA HIS A 2 30.39 0.62 1.66
C HIS A 2 29.49 1.09 2.82
N ILE A 3 28.91 2.29 2.73
CA ILE A 3 27.97 2.84 3.74
C ILE A 3 26.61 2.14 3.68
N PHE A 4 26.18 1.73 2.48
CA PHE A 4 24.94 0.97 2.27
C PHE A 4 25.07 -0.45 2.84
N LEU A 5 26.22 -1.11 2.63
CA LEU A 5 26.53 -2.41 3.23
C LEU A 5 26.59 -2.36 4.76
N ARG A 6 27.16 -1.30 5.36
CA ARG A 6 27.18 -1.13 6.83
C ARG A 6 25.79 -0.88 7.44
N LYS A 7 24.92 -0.13 6.75
CA LYS A 7 23.53 0.09 7.20
C LYS A 7 22.67 -1.17 7.03
N LEU A 8 22.94 -1.98 6.01
CA LEU A 8 22.33 -3.30 5.84
C LEU A 8 22.78 -4.27 6.95
N SER A 9 24.06 -4.27 7.34
CA SER A 9 24.54 -5.02 8.51
C SER A 9 23.87 -4.62 9.81
N LEU A 10 23.51 -3.33 10.02
CA LEU A 10 22.82 -2.90 11.23
C LEU A 10 21.37 -3.40 11.31
N LEU A 11 20.67 -3.43 10.16
CA LEU A 11 19.34 -4.03 10.03
C LEU A 11 19.37 -5.56 10.20
N VAL A 12 20.42 -6.21 9.68
CA VAL A 12 20.70 -7.64 9.90
C VAL A 12 21.02 -7.92 11.36
N PHE A 13 21.78 -7.05 12.04
CA PHE A 13 22.09 -7.17 13.48
C PHE A 13 20.86 -7.00 14.38
N LEU A 14 19.98 -6.06 14.07
CA LEU A 14 18.72 -5.89 14.80
C LEU A 14 17.78 -7.09 14.59
N GLY A 15 17.78 -7.69 13.40
CA GLY A 15 17.12 -8.98 13.14
C GLY A 15 17.76 -10.15 13.89
N HIS A 16 19.09 -10.19 13.99
CA HIS A 16 19.86 -11.18 14.75
C HIS A 16 19.52 -11.11 16.25
N SER A 17 19.50 -9.92 16.86
CA SER A 17 19.21 -9.75 18.29
C SER A 17 17.78 -10.12 18.68
N ALA A 18 16.79 -9.85 17.82
CA ALA A 18 15.41 -10.28 18.04
C ALA A 18 15.23 -11.80 17.90
N MET A 19 16.07 -12.45 17.10
CA MET A 19 16.03 -13.90 16.85
C MET A 19 16.82 -14.71 17.90
N VAL A 20 17.92 -14.17 18.44
CA VAL A 20 18.73 -14.81 19.50
C VAL A 20 17.94 -14.92 20.82
N ILE A 21 17.11 -13.93 21.16
CA ILE A 21 16.29 -13.95 22.39
C ILE A 21 15.25 -15.09 22.36
N HIS A 22 14.82 -15.54 21.18
CA HIS A 22 13.90 -16.69 21.05
C HIS A 22 14.62 -18.05 20.97
N SER A 23 15.94 -18.07 20.76
CA SER A 23 16.76 -19.27 20.55
C SER A 23 17.17 -19.96 21.86
N GLU A 24 17.52 -19.19 22.89
CA GLU A 24 18.08 -19.72 24.15
C GLU A 24 17.10 -20.59 24.96
N GLN A 25 15.80 -20.54 24.70
CA GLN A 25 14.83 -21.36 25.42
C GLN A 25 14.64 -22.77 24.84
N SER A 26 15.31 -23.11 23.73
CA SER A 26 15.12 -24.37 22.99
C SER A 26 16.34 -25.31 22.97
N SER A 27 17.46 -24.93 23.59
CA SER A 27 18.77 -25.60 23.46
C SER A 27 18.98 -26.88 24.30
N ASN A 28 17.94 -27.47 24.89
CA ASN A 28 18.11 -28.60 25.83
C ASN A 28 17.57 -29.97 25.38
N LEU A 29 17.22 -30.21 24.11
CA LEU A 29 16.96 -31.58 23.65
C LEU A 29 17.57 -31.91 22.28
N SER A 30 18.77 -32.49 22.36
CA SER A 30 19.33 -33.60 21.59
C SER A 30 19.43 -33.50 20.07
N ALA A 31 20.70 -33.45 19.64
CA ALA A 31 21.21 -33.65 18.31
C ALA A 31 20.77 -34.98 17.67
N GLY A 32 20.27 -34.90 16.44
CA GLY A 32 19.90 -36.04 15.61
C GLY A 32 19.30 -35.60 14.27
N GLN A 33 20.15 -35.18 13.34
CA GLN A 33 19.96 -35.24 11.88
C GLN A 33 18.49 -35.12 11.37
N GLN A 34 17.84 -33.97 11.62
CA GLN A 34 16.46 -33.73 11.19
C GLN A 34 16.44 -32.93 9.88
N SER A 35 16.07 -33.59 8.78
CA SER A 35 15.28 -32.91 7.74
C SER A 35 14.09 -32.27 8.44
N SER A 36 14.08 -30.94 8.54
CA SER A 36 13.26 -30.19 9.48
C SER A 36 11.81 -30.10 9.00
N SER A 37 11.11 -31.23 9.13
CA SER A 37 9.67 -31.34 8.95
C SER A 37 8.98 -30.52 10.03
N LEU A 38 8.11 -29.60 9.60
CA LEU A 38 7.33 -28.76 10.50
C LEU A 38 6.39 -29.64 11.32
N SER A 39 6.16 -29.30 12.60
CA SER A 39 5.16 -30.00 13.42
C SER A 39 3.79 -29.99 12.74
N ARG A 40 2.96 -31.02 12.99
CA ARG A 40 1.56 -31.07 12.54
C ARG A 40 0.79 -29.79 12.92
N GLY A 41 1.08 -29.23 14.09
CA GLY A 41 0.53 -27.95 14.52
C GLY A 41 0.93 -26.80 13.59
N GLY A 42 2.20 -26.72 13.18
CA GLY A 42 2.67 -25.68 12.26
C GLY A 42 2.06 -25.78 10.87
N HIS A 43 1.90 -26.99 10.34
CA HIS A 43 1.20 -27.22 9.07
C HIS A 43 -0.29 -26.81 9.16
N THR A 44 -0.94 -27.13 10.28
CA THR A 44 -2.33 -26.73 10.56
C THR A 44 -2.45 -25.21 10.64
N SER A 45 -1.56 -24.53 11.37
CA SER A 45 -1.55 -23.06 11.47
C SER A 45 -1.35 -22.40 10.11
N ALA A 46 -0.41 -22.91 9.28
CA ALA A 46 -0.20 -22.42 7.93
C ALA A 46 -1.45 -22.58 7.06
N ALA A 47 -2.12 -23.74 7.14
CA ALA A 47 -3.36 -23.99 6.41
C ALA A 47 -4.48 -23.03 6.83
N VAL A 48 -4.65 -22.79 8.13
CA VAL A 48 -5.64 -21.83 8.64
C VAL A 48 -5.37 -20.43 8.09
N VAL A 49 -4.13 -19.94 8.19
CA VAL A 49 -3.74 -18.62 7.68
C VAL A 49 -3.95 -18.52 6.17
N LEU A 50 -3.53 -19.52 5.39
CA LEU A 50 -3.73 -19.56 3.94
C LEU A 50 -5.22 -19.60 3.57
N GLY A 51 -6.05 -20.29 4.35
CA GLY A 51 -7.50 -20.30 4.19
C GLY A 51 -8.11 -18.91 4.38
N PHE A 52 -7.69 -18.18 5.41
CA PHE A 52 -8.09 -16.79 5.62
C PHE A 52 -7.64 -15.88 4.47
N ILE A 53 -6.37 -15.99 4.05
CA ILE A 53 -5.83 -15.22 2.92
C ILE A 53 -6.64 -15.49 1.65
N LEU A 54 -6.98 -16.75 1.37
CA LEU A 54 -7.78 -17.13 0.21
C LEU A 54 -9.16 -16.47 0.23
N VAL A 55 -9.91 -16.66 1.31
CA VAL A 55 -11.30 -16.16 1.39
C VAL A 55 -11.33 -14.63 1.36
N LEU A 56 -10.52 -13.98 2.19
CA LEU A 56 -10.52 -12.52 2.33
C LEU A 56 -9.88 -11.82 1.13
N GLY A 57 -8.82 -12.40 0.59
CA GLY A 57 -8.15 -11.91 -0.61
C GLY A 57 -9.07 -11.96 -1.82
N VAL A 58 -9.74 -13.10 -2.06
CA VAL A 58 -10.73 -13.20 -3.14
C VAL A 58 -11.89 -12.24 -2.91
N LEU A 59 -12.50 -12.25 -1.73
CA LEU A 59 -13.67 -11.40 -1.46
C LEU A 59 -13.34 -9.90 -1.61
N GLY A 60 -12.26 -9.43 -0.98
CA GLY A 60 -11.87 -8.02 -0.98
C GLY A 60 -11.51 -7.50 -2.37
N ASN A 61 -10.65 -8.23 -3.08
CA ASN A 61 -10.25 -7.84 -4.44
C ASN A 61 -11.44 -7.92 -5.41
N PHE A 62 -12.36 -8.89 -5.25
CA PHE A 62 -13.52 -9.04 -6.13
C PHE A 62 -14.49 -7.89 -5.95
N LEU A 63 -14.77 -7.52 -4.69
CA LEU A 63 -15.63 -6.38 -4.38
C LEU A 63 -15.08 -5.08 -4.96
N LEU A 64 -13.77 -4.84 -4.90
CA LEU A 64 -13.17 -3.66 -5.53
C LEU A 64 -13.34 -3.67 -7.04
N LEU A 65 -13.03 -4.78 -7.70
CA LEU A 65 -13.22 -4.91 -9.15
C LEU A 65 -14.69 -4.70 -9.53
N LEU A 66 -15.62 -5.24 -8.74
CA LEU A 66 -17.04 -5.08 -8.95
C LEU A 66 -17.47 -3.61 -8.83
N VAL A 67 -17.00 -2.88 -7.82
CA VAL A 67 -17.26 -1.43 -7.66
C VAL A 67 -16.74 -0.65 -8.88
N PHE A 68 -15.50 -0.85 -9.30
CA PHE A 68 -14.96 -0.16 -10.48
C PHE A 68 -15.67 -0.54 -11.78
N SER A 69 -16.19 -1.77 -11.86
CA SER A 69 -17.01 -2.21 -13.01
C SER A 69 -18.38 -1.53 -13.00
N ARG A 70 -19.02 -1.38 -11.84
CA ARG A 70 -20.38 -0.85 -11.68
C ARG A 70 -20.46 0.67 -11.78
N PHE A 71 -19.38 1.37 -11.42
CA PHE A 71 -19.31 2.82 -11.37
C PHE A 71 -18.22 3.36 -12.33
N PRO A 72 -18.55 3.57 -13.62
CA PRO A 72 -17.61 4.09 -14.61
C PRO A 72 -16.98 5.43 -14.22
N GLY A 73 -17.70 6.28 -13.48
CA GLY A 73 -17.20 7.56 -12.97
C GLY A 73 -16.02 7.43 -12.00
N LEU A 74 -15.76 6.24 -11.44
CA LEU A 74 -14.60 5.98 -10.60
C LEU A 74 -13.35 5.58 -11.40
N ARG A 75 -13.42 5.37 -12.71
CA ARG A 75 -12.30 4.86 -13.53
C ARG A 75 -11.31 5.97 -13.93
N THR A 76 -10.69 6.58 -12.93
CA THR A 76 -9.63 7.57 -13.11
C THR A 76 -8.27 6.90 -13.39
N PRO A 77 -7.28 7.61 -13.96
CA PRO A 77 -5.92 7.11 -14.19
C PRO A 77 -5.31 6.40 -12.98
N ALA A 78 -5.40 7.01 -11.78
CA ALA A 78 -4.90 6.40 -10.56
C ALA A 78 -5.70 5.15 -10.14
N ASN A 79 -7.00 5.11 -10.40
CA ASN A 79 -7.84 3.97 -10.08
C ASN A 79 -7.66 2.81 -11.06
N LEU A 80 -7.15 3.05 -12.28
CA LEU A 80 -6.71 1.95 -13.18
C LEU A 80 -5.58 1.13 -12.57
N LEU A 81 -4.65 1.77 -11.85
CA LEU A 81 -3.58 1.07 -11.13
C LEU A 81 -4.12 0.29 -9.92
N LEU A 82 -5.16 0.80 -9.23
CA LEU A 82 -5.87 0.07 -8.18
C LEU A 82 -6.57 -1.18 -8.72
N ILE A 83 -7.21 -1.06 -9.88
CA ILE A 83 -7.79 -2.20 -10.59
C ILE A 83 -6.69 -3.21 -10.92
N ASN A 84 -5.54 -2.76 -11.44
CA ASN A 84 -4.42 -3.66 -11.77
C ASN A 84 -3.90 -4.41 -10.54
N ILE A 85 -3.69 -3.73 -9.41
CA ILE A 85 -3.32 -4.34 -8.13
C ILE A 85 -4.35 -5.40 -7.73
N SER A 86 -5.64 -5.06 -7.80
CA SER A 86 -6.72 -5.97 -7.42
C SER A 86 -6.78 -7.21 -8.31
N VAL A 87 -6.53 -7.04 -9.63
CA VAL A 87 -6.42 -8.16 -10.57
C VAL A 87 -5.23 -9.04 -10.22
N SER A 88 -4.04 -8.48 -9.99
CA SER A 88 -2.86 -9.29 -9.65
C SER A 88 -3.03 -10.05 -8.33
N ASP A 89 -3.57 -9.42 -7.30
CA ASP A 89 -3.78 -10.05 -5.99
C ASP A 89 -4.85 -11.15 -6.06
N MET A 90 -5.90 -10.95 -6.87
CA MET A 90 -6.86 -11.98 -7.18
C MET A 90 -6.19 -13.20 -7.84
N LEU A 91 -5.30 -12.97 -8.80
CA LEU A 91 -4.60 -14.04 -9.49
C LEU A 91 -3.66 -14.81 -8.56
N VAL A 92 -3.01 -14.15 -7.59
CA VAL A 92 -2.29 -14.83 -6.49
C VAL A 92 -3.23 -15.74 -5.71
N CYS A 93 -4.41 -15.23 -5.34
CA CYS A 93 -5.39 -15.97 -4.56
C CYS A 93 -6.04 -17.13 -5.33
N LEU A 94 -6.19 -17.05 -6.65
CA LEU A 94 -6.82 -18.09 -7.46
C LEU A 94 -5.81 -19.18 -7.90
N PHE A 95 -4.62 -18.78 -8.32
CA PHE A 95 -3.64 -19.72 -8.90
C PHE A 95 -2.56 -20.17 -7.91
N GLY A 96 -2.30 -19.39 -6.87
CA GLY A 96 -1.33 -19.71 -5.83
C GLY A 96 -1.98 -20.34 -4.62
N THR A 97 -2.68 -19.52 -3.84
CA THR A 97 -3.11 -19.85 -2.47
C THR A 97 -3.81 -21.21 -2.29
N PRO A 98 -4.67 -21.70 -3.20
CA PRO A 98 -5.34 -22.99 -3.05
C PRO A 98 -4.37 -24.18 -3.08
N LEU A 99 -3.32 -24.10 -3.91
CA LEU A 99 -2.29 -25.15 -4.00
C LEU A 99 -1.47 -25.21 -2.72
N SER A 100 -1.04 -24.06 -2.20
CA SER A 100 -0.34 -24.00 -0.91
C SER A 100 -1.22 -24.42 0.25
N LEU A 101 -2.50 -24.07 0.24
CA LEU A 101 -3.46 -24.47 1.26
C LEU A 101 -3.60 -25.99 1.28
N ALA A 102 -3.85 -26.61 0.13
CA ALA A 102 -3.97 -28.06 0.01
C ALA A 102 -2.68 -28.77 0.45
N ALA A 103 -1.51 -28.23 0.07
CA ALA A 103 -0.22 -28.76 0.48
C ALA A 103 0.01 -28.63 2.01
N SER A 104 -0.37 -27.52 2.63
CA SER A 104 -0.28 -27.30 4.07
C SER A 104 -1.23 -28.22 4.85
N VAL A 105 -2.45 -28.45 4.38
CA VAL A 105 -3.39 -29.41 5.00
C VAL A 105 -2.82 -30.83 4.98
N ARG A 106 -2.12 -31.21 3.90
CA ARG A 106 -1.50 -32.53 3.74
C ARG A 106 -0.08 -32.64 4.32
N GLY A 107 0.52 -31.53 4.75
CA GLY A 107 1.91 -31.47 5.23
C GLY A 107 2.97 -31.75 4.16
N ARG A 108 2.62 -31.72 2.87
CA ARG A 108 3.53 -31.98 1.74
C ARG A 108 3.04 -31.38 0.44
N TRP A 109 3.95 -31.06 -0.48
CA TRP A 109 3.60 -30.63 -1.83
C TRP A 109 2.87 -31.73 -2.62
N LEU A 110 1.83 -31.35 -3.38
CA LEU A 110 0.91 -32.31 -4.03
C LEU A 110 0.99 -32.35 -5.55
N THR A 111 1.41 -31.26 -6.22
CA THR A 111 1.30 -31.12 -7.68
C THR A 111 2.61 -31.42 -8.43
N GLY A 112 3.57 -32.03 -7.74
CA GLY A 112 4.88 -32.38 -8.30
C GLY A 112 5.72 -31.17 -8.73
N THR A 113 6.81 -31.44 -9.45
CA THR A 113 7.81 -30.42 -9.82
C THR A 113 7.26 -29.38 -10.80
N TYR A 114 6.48 -29.81 -11.80
CA TYR A 114 5.88 -28.89 -12.77
C TYR A 114 4.87 -27.96 -12.11
N GLY A 115 4.00 -28.49 -11.24
CA GLY A 115 3.07 -27.68 -10.46
C GLY A 115 3.77 -26.73 -9.50
N CYS A 116 4.90 -27.14 -8.92
CA CYS A 116 5.74 -26.29 -8.06
C CYS A 116 6.35 -25.11 -8.84
N ARG A 117 6.89 -25.38 -10.04
CA ARG A 117 7.43 -24.32 -10.92
C ARG A 117 6.35 -23.35 -11.38
N TRP A 118 5.19 -23.86 -11.78
CA TRP A 118 4.03 -23.05 -12.16
C TRP A 118 3.57 -22.16 -11.00
N TYR A 119 3.39 -22.75 -9.81
CA TYR A 119 3.04 -22.01 -8.60
C TYR A 119 4.07 -20.91 -8.31
N GLY A 120 5.36 -21.24 -8.30
CA GLY A 120 6.43 -20.30 -7.99
C GLY A 120 6.46 -19.13 -8.97
N PHE A 121 6.33 -19.43 -10.26
CA PHE A 121 6.23 -18.44 -11.33
C PHE A 121 5.02 -17.52 -11.14
N CYS A 122 3.80 -18.07 -11.01
CA CYS A 122 2.59 -17.27 -10.87
C CYS A 122 2.62 -16.36 -9.64
N ASN A 123 3.02 -16.89 -8.47
CA ASN A 123 3.08 -16.09 -7.25
C ASN A 123 4.13 -14.98 -7.36
N ALA A 124 5.29 -15.26 -7.96
CA ALA A 124 6.32 -14.25 -8.19
C ALA A 124 5.85 -13.18 -9.18
N LEU A 125 5.27 -13.59 -10.31
CA LEU A 125 4.79 -12.67 -11.36
C LEU A 125 3.73 -11.73 -10.80
N PHE A 126 2.64 -12.27 -10.24
CA PHE A 126 1.54 -11.46 -9.77
C PHE A 126 1.92 -10.64 -8.53
N GLY A 127 2.78 -11.17 -7.65
CA GLY A 127 3.34 -10.41 -6.53
C GLY A 127 4.15 -9.19 -6.99
N ILE A 128 5.02 -9.36 -8.00
CA ILE A 128 5.82 -8.24 -8.55
C ILE A 128 4.92 -7.26 -9.33
N VAL A 129 3.91 -7.73 -10.07
CA VAL A 129 2.93 -6.83 -10.73
C VAL A 129 2.24 -5.94 -9.71
N SER A 130 1.75 -6.53 -8.61
CA SER A 130 1.10 -5.80 -7.52
C SER A 130 2.03 -4.74 -6.93
N LEU A 131 3.27 -5.14 -6.61
CA LEU A 131 4.30 -4.30 -6.01
C LEU A 131 4.70 -3.12 -6.92
N VAL A 132 4.99 -3.39 -8.19
CA VAL A 132 5.36 -2.34 -9.17
C VAL A 132 4.17 -1.41 -9.40
N SER A 133 2.94 -1.93 -9.44
CA SER A 133 1.73 -1.12 -9.59
C SER A 133 1.53 -0.16 -8.41
N LEU A 134 1.84 -0.56 -7.18
CA LEU A 134 1.83 0.33 -6.01
C LEU A 134 2.85 1.47 -6.16
N SER A 135 4.05 1.16 -6.66
CA SER A 135 5.08 2.18 -6.91
C SER A 135 4.68 3.17 -8.02
N LEU A 136 4.05 2.67 -9.08
CA LEU A 136 3.55 3.51 -10.17
C LEU A 136 2.33 4.34 -9.73
N LEU A 137 1.49 3.80 -8.85
CA LEU A 137 0.41 4.55 -8.22
C LEU A 137 0.96 5.72 -7.41
N SER A 138 2.07 5.50 -6.70
CA SER A 138 2.76 6.54 -5.93
C SER A 138 3.26 7.67 -6.83
N PHE A 139 3.87 7.30 -7.95
CA PHE A 139 4.32 8.24 -8.96
C PHE A 139 3.17 8.99 -9.64
N GLU A 140 2.08 8.31 -9.98
CA GLU A 140 0.87 8.92 -10.55
C GLU A 140 0.28 9.97 -9.60
N ARG A 141 0.20 9.66 -8.30
CA ARG A 141 -0.29 10.61 -7.28
C ARG A 141 0.64 11.81 -7.11
N TYR A 142 1.95 11.60 -7.13
CA TYR A 142 2.93 12.69 -7.08
C TYR A 142 2.82 13.62 -8.29
N THR A 143 2.79 13.06 -9.50
CA THR A 143 2.69 13.87 -10.72
C THR A 143 1.33 14.58 -10.85
N ALA A 144 0.25 14.00 -10.34
CA ALA A 144 -1.05 14.67 -10.28
C ALA A 144 -1.08 15.86 -9.30
N LEU A 145 -0.17 15.90 -8.32
CA LEU A 145 -0.03 17.04 -7.40
C LEU A 145 0.81 18.17 -7.99
N LEU A 146 1.83 17.84 -8.79
CA LEU A 146 2.68 18.83 -9.45
C LEU A 146 2.11 19.35 -10.77
N GLY A 147 1.39 18.51 -11.50
CA GLY A 147 0.79 18.87 -12.77
C GLY A 147 -0.49 19.66 -12.56
N GLY A 148 -0.45 20.97 -12.87
CA GLY A 148 -1.65 21.72 -13.23
C GLY A 148 -2.43 21.04 -14.36
N SER A 149 -3.65 21.49 -14.66
CA SER A 149 -4.66 20.87 -15.54
C SER A 149 -4.12 20.21 -16.83
N GLN A 150 -3.59 18.99 -16.70
CA GLN A 150 -3.19 18.16 -17.84
C GLN A 150 -4.46 17.61 -18.49
N LEU A 151 -4.47 17.48 -19.81
CA LEU A 151 -5.60 16.91 -20.54
C LEU A 151 -5.87 15.48 -20.06
N ASN A 152 -7.14 15.17 -19.77
CA ASN A 152 -7.57 13.86 -19.26
C ASN A 152 -7.09 12.69 -20.14
N SER A 153 -7.06 12.88 -21.46
CA SER A 153 -6.60 11.87 -22.43
C SER A 153 -5.12 11.48 -22.27
N VAL A 154 -4.27 12.41 -21.87
CA VAL A 154 -2.83 12.18 -21.65
C VAL A 154 -2.63 11.37 -20.36
N GLN A 155 -3.36 11.72 -19.30
CA GLN A 155 -3.30 10.98 -18.03
C GLN A 155 -3.79 9.54 -18.20
N ASP A 156 -4.89 9.33 -18.93
CA ASP A 156 -5.42 8.00 -19.22
C ASP A 156 -4.44 7.14 -20.03
N ARG A 157 -3.79 7.72 -21.05
CA ARG A 157 -2.75 7.02 -21.81
C ARG A 157 -1.56 6.64 -20.93
N ARG A 158 -1.13 7.54 -20.04
CA ARG A 158 -0.05 7.28 -19.08
C ARG A 158 -0.39 6.14 -18.14
N ALA A 159 -1.60 6.11 -17.57
CA ALA A 159 -2.03 5.03 -16.68
C ALA A 159 -2.12 3.68 -17.39
N ARG A 160 -2.66 3.62 -18.62
CA ARG A 160 -2.66 2.37 -19.41
C ARG A 160 -1.25 1.88 -19.73
N LEU A 161 -0.34 2.80 -20.06
CA LEU A 161 1.07 2.47 -20.27
C LEU A 161 1.71 1.96 -18.98
N ALA A 162 1.43 2.58 -17.83
CA ALA A 162 1.92 2.15 -16.53
C ALA A 162 1.47 0.71 -16.20
N VAL A 163 0.22 0.36 -16.50
CA VAL A 163 -0.26 -1.03 -16.41
C VAL A 163 0.58 -1.95 -17.30
N ALA A 164 0.71 -1.64 -18.60
CA ALA A 164 1.49 -2.47 -19.52
C ALA A 164 2.95 -2.65 -19.07
N VAL A 165 3.58 -1.57 -18.60
CA VAL A 165 4.95 -1.57 -18.05
C VAL A 165 5.04 -2.46 -16.82
N SER A 166 4.06 -2.41 -15.91
CA SER A 166 4.08 -3.26 -14.70
C SER A 166 4.10 -4.76 -15.04
N TRP A 167 3.31 -5.19 -16.04
CA TRP A 167 3.27 -6.58 -16.50
C TRP A 167 4.56 -6.98 -17.20
N PHE A 168 5.02 -6.17 -18.15
CA PHE A 168 6.25 -6.45 -18.87
C PHE A 168 7.46 -6.51 -17.93
N TYR A 169 7.61 -5.53 -17.03
CA TYR A 169 8.67 -5.50 -16.03
C TYR A 169 8.67 -6.75 -15.15
N SER A 170 7.49 -7.17 -14.70
CA SER A 170 7.35 -8.36 -13.85
C SER A 170 7.70 -9.64 -14.59
N LEU A 171 7.34 -9.75 -15.88
CA LEU A 171 7.73 -10.89 -16.72
C LEU A 171 9.24 -10.96 -16.94
N VAL A 172 9.89 -9.82 -17.19
CA VAL A 172 11.36 -9.75 -17.36
C VAL A 172 12.08 -10.35 -16.15
N TRP A 173 11.56 -10.12 -14.93
CA TRP A 173 12.18 -10.64 -13.71
C TRP A 173 11.72 -12.04 -13.31
N THR A 174 10.57 -12.53 -13.78
CA THR A 174 10.01 -13.84 -13.35
C THR A 174 10.17 -14.97 -14.36
N LEU A 175 10.41 -14.67 -15.63
CA LEU A 175 10.75 -15.67 -16.63
C LEU A 175 12.16 -16.29 -16.49
N PRO A 176 13.23 -15.57 -16.04
CA PRO A 176 14.58 -16.11 -16.04
C PRO A 176 14.77 -17.46 -15.30
N PRO A 177 14.12 -17.74 -14.15
CA PRO A 177 14.20 -19.06 -13.50
C PRO A 177 13.58 -20.21 -14.30
N LEU A 178 12.72 -19.91 -15.28
CA LEU A 178 12.20 -20.90 -16.23
C LEU A 178 13.15 -21.13 -17.40
N LEU A 179 14.03 -20.16 -17.68
CA LEU A 179 14.98 -20.16 -18.79
C LEU A 179 16.42 -20.54 -18.36
N GLY A 180 16.62 -20.89 -17.08
CA GLY A 180 17.88 -21.41 -16.55
C GLY A 180 18.67 -20.43 -15.66
N TRP A 181 18.22 -19.19 -15.48
CA TRP A 181 18.83 -18.27 -14.50
C TRP A 181 18.11 -18.40 -13.15
N SER A 182 18.69 -19.20 -12.25
CA SER A 182 18.04 -19.73 -11.04
C SER A 182 16.95 -20.77 -11.35
N SER A 183 16.13 -21.13 -10.37
CA SER A 183 15.04 -22.09 -10.53
C SER A 183 13.94 -21.91 -9.49
N TYR A 184 12.72 -22.34 -9.82
CA TYR A 184 11.62 -22.46 -8.86
C TYR A 184 11.61 -23.84 -8.20
N GLY A 185 11.42 -23.89 -6.89
CA GLY A 185 11.43 -25.11 -6.10
C GLY A 185 10.69 -24.97 -4.77
N PRO A 186 10.58 -26.06 -4.00
CA PRO A 186 9.93 -26.04 -2.69
C PRO A 186 10.74 -25.23 -1.69
N GLU A 187 10.02 -24.52 -0.83
CA GLU A 187 10.58 -23.63 0.19
C GLU A 187 10.17 -24.08 1.60
N GLY A 188 11.05 -23.86 2.57
CA GLY A 188 10.78 -24.02 3.99
C GLY A 188 10.30 -25.45 4.30
N PRO A 189 9.08 -25.62 4.84
CA PRO A 189 8.55 -26.95 5.18
C PRO A 189 8.08 -27.76 3.95
N GLY A 190 8.27 -27.25 2.73
CA GLY A 190 7.95 -27.97 1.49
C GLY A 190 6.47 -27.93 1.11
N THR A 191 5.71 -26.96 1.61
CA THR A 191 4.28 -26.75 1.27
C THR A 191 4.03 -25.53 0.41
N ILE A 192 5.09 -24.77 0.11
CA ILE A 192 5.08 -23.55 -0.72
C ILE A 192 6.23 -23.70 -1.72
N CYS A 193 6.08 -23.13 -2.92
CA CYS A 193 7.15 -23.07 -3.91
C CYS A 193 7.52 -21.63 -4.26
N SER A 194 8.80 -21.36 -4.41
CA SER A 194 9.33 -20.03 -4.69
C SER A 194 10.69 -20.14 -5.39
N VAL A 195 11.37 -19.02 -5.59
CA VAL A 195 12.73 -19.01 -6.14
C VAL A 195 13.65 -19.73 -5.18
N GLN A 196 14.51 -20.63 -5.66
CA GLN A 196 15.45 -21.34 -4.79
C GLN A 196 16.60 -20.43 -4.34
N TRP A 197 16.47 -19.77 -3.20
CA TRP A 197 17.52 -18.94 -2.62
C TRP A 197 18.58 -19.72 -1.84
N GLN A 198 18.35 -20.97 -1.49
CA GLN A 198 19.36 -21.82 -0.86
C GLN A 198 20.42 -22.32 -1.86
N GLN A 199 20.16 -22.19 -3.17
CA GLN A 199 21.08 -22.61 -4.22
C GLN A 199 22.32 -21.71 -4.24
N ARG A 200 23.51 -22.32 -4.16
CA ARG A 200 24.79 -21.58 -3.97
C ARG A 200 25.53 -21.23 -5.24
N SER A 201 25.01 -21.60 -6.41
CA SER A 201 25.62 -21.21 -7.68
C SER A 201 25.64 -19.68 -7.79
N LEU A 202 26.71 -19.14 -8.40
CA LEU A 202 26.80 -17.69 -8.62
C LEU A 202 25.58 -17.16 -9.37
N ALA A 203 25.06 -17.94 -10.32
CA ALA A 203 23.86 -17.58 -11.09
C ALA A 203 22.60 -17.46 -10.20
N ALA A 204 22.37 -18.40 -9.26
CA ALA A 204 21.20 -18.33 -8.38
C ALA A 204 21.32 -17.16 -7.38
N ARG A 205 22.51 -16.98 -6.77
CA ARG A 205 22.78 -15.86 -5.85
C ARG A 205 22.66 -14.50 -6.53
N SER A 206 23.21 -14.36 -7.75
CA SER A 206 23.09 -13.11 -8.51
C SER A 206 21.64 -12.79 -8.85
N TYR A 207 20.85 -13.80 -9.22
CA TYR A 207 19.43 -13.64 -9.49
C TYR A 207 18.64 -13.17 -8.25
N VAL A 208 18.85 -13.80 -7.09
CA VAL A 208 18.18 -13.39 -5.84
C VAL A 208 18.56 -11.97 -5.45
N ALA A 209 19.84 -11.60 -5.58
CA ALA A 209 20.28 -10.24 -5.35
C ALA A 209 19.63 -9.24 -6.32
N CYS A 210 19.48 -9.60 -7.59
CA CYS A 210 18.75 -8.78 -8.56
C CYS A 210 17.27 -8.61 -8.19
N LEU A 211 16.58 -9.68 -7.79
CA LEU A 211 15.19 -9.56 -7.31
C LEU A 211 15.08 -8.63 -6.10
N PHE A 212 15.98 -8.75 -5.13
CA PHE A 212 15.99 -7.86 -3.96
C PHE A 212 16.20 -6.39 -4.36
N VAL A 213 17.14 -6.10 -5.28
CA VAL A 213 17.43 -4.72 -5.69
C VAL A 213 16.32 -4.16 -6.59
N PHE A 214 15.97 -4.87 -7.64
CA PHE A 214 15.10 -4.36 -8.70
C PHE A 214 13.61 -4.56 -8.39
N CYS A 215 13.23 -5.67 -7.76
CA CYS A 215 11.81 -5.94 -7.48
C CYS A 215 11.37 -5.51 -6.08
N LEU A 216 12.27 -5.32 -5.11
CA LEU A 216 11.92 -4.92 -3.75
C LEU A 216 12.41 -3.52 -3.39
N LEU A 217 13.70 -3.24 -3.55
CA LEU A 217 14.30 -1.98 -3.11
C LEU A 217 13.99 -0.81 -4.06
N LEU A 218 14.11 -0.99 -5.37
CA LEU A 218 13.86 0.08 -6.34
C LEU A 218 12.41 0.61 -6.27
N PRO A 219 11.36 -0.24 -6.25
CA PRO A 219 9.99 0.25 -6.11
C PRO A 219 9.76 0.93 -4.75
N LEU A 220 10.37 0.43 -3.68
CA LEU A 220 10.34 1.07 -2.37
C LEU A 220 10.96 2.47 -2.39
N LEU A 221 12.13 2.61 -3.00
CA LEU A 221 12.81 3.90 -3.11
C LEU A 221 11.99 4.88 -3.95
N LEU A 222 11.35 4.41 -5.03
CA LEU A 222 10.43 5.24 -5.81
C LEU A 222 9.24 5.72 -4.96
N MET A 223 8.62 4.83 -4.19
CA MET A 223 7.55 5.21 -3.25
C MET A 223 8.04 6.26 -2.26
N VAL A 224 9.12 5.98 -1.53
CA VAL A 224 9.70 6.90 -0.54
C VAL A 224 10.07 8.25 -1.16
N PHE A 225 10.65 8.26 -2.36
CA PHE A 225 11.00 9.49 -3.07
C PHE A 225 9.76 10.32 -3.42
N CYS A 226 8.76 9.72 -4.07
CA CYS A 226 7.53 10.40 -4.45
C CYS A 226 6.85 11.03 -3.24
N TYR A 227 6.73 10.30 -2.14
CA TYR A 227 6.04 10.81 -0.95
C TYR A 227 6.87 11.75 -0.10
N GLY A 228 8.18 11.55 -0.02
CA GLY A 228 9.09 12.51 0.59
C GLY A 228 9.00 13.87 -0.09
N LYS A 229 8.92 13.88 -1.43
CA LYS A 229 8.69 15.11 -2.21
C LYS A 229 7.32 15.72 -1.96
N ILE A 230 6.24 14.93 -1.97
CA ILE A 230 4.89 15.44 -1.66
C ILE A 230 4.85 16.11 -0.27
N LEU A 231 5.48 15.51 0.74
CA LEU A 231 5.52 16.06 2.10
C LEU A 231 6.40 17.31 2.20
N TYR A 232 7.53 17.33 1.48
CA TYR A 232 8.43 18.48 1.45
C TYR A 232 7.79 19.68 0.73
N ASP A 233 7.28 19.48 -0.48
CA ASP A 233 6.65 20.54 -1.28
C ASP A 233 5.32 21.00 -0.62
N GLY A 234 4.66 20.10 0.13
CA GLY A 234 3.47 20.40 0.93
C GLY A 234 3.70 21.34 2.11
N LYS A 235 4.96 21.55 2.56
CA LYS A 235 5.29 22.53 3.61
C LYS A 235 5.18 24.00 3.15
N MET A 236 4.94 24.24 1.85
CA MET A 236 4.87 25.59 1.28
C MET A 236 3.45 26.13 1.05
N PHE A 237 2.39 25.33 1.27
CA PHE A 237 0.99 25.76 1.04
C PHE A 237 0.19 25.89 2.34
N SER A 238 0.11 27.12 2.83
CA SER A 238 -0.79 27.56 3.90
C SER A 238 -2.27 27.36 3.52
N LEU A 239 -3.11 27.21 4.56
CA LEU A 239 -4.58 27.11 4.63
C LEU A 239 -5.18 25.69 4.74
N THR A 240 -5.50 25.40 5.99
CA THR A 240 -6.13 24.28 6.71
C THR A 240 -7.32 23.56 6.02
N VAL A 241 -7.92 24.14 4.99
CA VAL A 241 -9.08 23.56 4.26
C VAL A 241 -8.63 22.76 3.03
N ILE A 242 -7.59 23.19 2.32
CA ILE A 242 -7.07 22.50 1.13
C ILE A 242 -6.25 21.27 1.54
N MET A 243 -5.48 21.36 2.64
CA MET A 243 -4.75 20.22 3.20
C MET A 243 -5.67 19.07 3.62
N LYS A 244 -6.86 19.35 4.21
CA LYS A 244 -7.77 18.30 4.70
C LYS A 244 -8.32 17.41 3.57
N ARG A 245 -8.53 17.95 2.36
CA ARG A 245 -8.90 17.18 1.15
C ARG A 245 -7.74 16.43 0.51
N ARG A 246 -6.48 16.83 0.80
CA ARG A 246 -5.26 16.29 0.19
C ARG A 246 -4.45 15.35 1.10
N LEU A 247 -4.74 15.34 2.41
CA LEU A 247 -4.04 14.51 3.40
C LEU A 247 -4.56 13.07 3.47
N THR A 248 -5.86 12.84 3.23
CA THR A 248 -6.42 11.48 3.21
C THR A 248 -5.73 10.60 2.16
N PRO A 249 -5.54 11.03 0.89
CA PRO A 249 -4.73 10.29 -0.08
C PRO A 249 -3.29 10.01 0.38
N LEU A 250 -2.66 10.95 1.09
CA LEU A 250 -1.29 10.82 1.63
C LEU A 250 -1.20 9.80 2.78
N ILE A 251 -2.20 9.76 3.65
CA ILE A 251 -2.25 8.80 4.77
C ILE A 251 -2.44 7.39 4.24
N ILE A 252 -3.37 7.18 3.32
CA ILE A 252 -3.62 5.89 2.64
C ILE A 252 -2.32 5.28 2.14
N VAL A 253 -1.57 6.15 1.49
CA VAL A 253 -0.28 5.90 0.90
C VAL A 253 0.81 5.56 1.92
N LEU A 254 0.87 6.28 3.05
CA LEU A 254 1.82 5.96 4.11
C LEU A 254 1.53 4.58 4.67
N PHE A 255 0.25 4.24 4.82
CA PHE A 255 -0.20 2.91 5.17
C PHE A 255 0.12 1.87 4.11
N THR A 256 0.06 2.22 2.82
CA THR A 256 0.52 1.35 1.73
C THR A 256 2.01 1.03 1.88
N ILE A 257 2.85 2.03 2.14
CA ILE A 257 4.30 1.85 2.34
C ILE A 257 4.55 1.00 3.60
N THR A 258 3.88 1.31 4.71
CA THR A 258 4.03 0.56 5.95
C THR A 258 3.58 -0.89 5.78
N GLY A 259 2.42 -1.12 5.17
CA GLY A 259 1.92 -2.46 4.86
C GLY A 259 2.88 -3.24 3.96
N TYR A 260 3.47 -2.57 2.97
CA TYR A 260 4.50 -3.13 2.12
C TYR A 260 5.75 -3.54 2.90
N LEU A 261 6.28 -2.62 3.73
CA LEU A 261 7.46 -2.89 4.55
C LEU A 261 7.23 -4.08 5.47
N LEU A 262 6.05 -4.16 6.10
CA LEU A 262 5.70 -5.24 7.01
C LEU A 262 5.52 -6.59 6.30
N CYS A 263 4.95 -6.60 5.09
CA CYS A 263 4.67 -7.85 4.38
C CYS A 263 5.89 -8.39 3.63
N TRP A 264 6.67 -7.54 2.97
CA TRP A 264 7.64 -7.98 1.97
C TRP A 264 9.10 -7.90 2.41
N ILE A 265 9.47 -6.95 3.30
CA ILE A 265 10.86 -6.84 3.76
C ILE A 265 11.31 -8.07 4.55
N PRO A 266 10.52 -8.65 5.49
CA PRO A 266 10.94 -9.85 6.20
C PRO A 266 11.30 -11.00 5.25
N TYR A 267 10.51 -11.18 4.19
CA TYR A 267 10.74 -12.22 3.20
C TYR A 267 11.99 -11.94 2.36
N GLY A 268 12.16 -10.71 1.88
CA GLY A 268 13.36 -10.30 1.14
C GLY A 268 14.65 -10.44 1.97
N VAL A 269 14.61 -10.07 3.25
CA VAL A 269 15.76 -10.21 4.17
C VAL A 269 16.09 -11.67 4.39
N VAL A 270 15.10 -12.53 4.68
CA VAL A 270 15.34 -13.96 4.89
C VAL A 270 15.86 -14.63 3.62
N ALA A 271 15.34 -14.29 2.44
CA ALA A 271 15.83 -14.81 1.16
C ALA A 271 17.30 -14.40 0.90
N MET A 272 17.67 -13.16 1.24
CA MET A 272 19.06 -12.70 1.15
C MET A 272 19.96 -13.43 2.16
N LEU A 273 19.56 -13.53 3.43
CA LEU A 273 20.33 -14.26 4.45
C LEU A 273 20.54 -15.72 4.02
N ALA A 274 19.48 -16.41 3.59
CA ALA A 274 19.56 -17.78 3.11
C ALA A 274 20.47 -17.95 1.87
N SER A 275 20.59 -16.92 1.04
CA SER A 275 21.47 -16.94 -0.15
C SER A 275 22.94 -16.79 0.18
N PHE A 276 23.27 -15.95 1.16
CA PHE A 276 24.65 -15.51 1.45
C PHE A 276 25.28 -16.11 2.70
N GLU A 277 24.50 -16.47 3.74
CA GLU A 277 25.02 -17.08 4.99
C GLU A 277 25.19 -18.59 4.90
N GLU A 278 25.84 -19.24 5.88
CA GLU A 278 26.10 -20.69 5.85
C GLU A 278 24.83 -21.56 6.00
N PRO A 279 24.82 -22.80 5.44
CA PRO A 279 23.70 -23.73 5.62
C PRO A 279 23.46 -24.06 7.10
N GLY A 280 22.23 -23.88 7.57
CA GLY A 280 21.84 -24.23 8.96
C GLY A 280 21.50 -23.02 9.85
N VAL A 281 21.81 -21.79 9.42
CA VAL A 281 21.49 -20.56 10.18
C VAL A 281 20.00 -20.20 10.11
N VAL A 282 19.30 -20.60 9.05
CA VAL A 282 17.86 -20.30 8.85
C VAL A 282 17.02 -21.56 9.01
N PRO A 283 16.30 -21.73 10.15
CA PRO A 283 15.35 -22.84 10.32
C PRO A 283 14.19 -22.74 9.31
N PRO A 284 13.58 -23.87 8.87
CA PRO A 284 12.44 -23.80 7.96
C PRO A 284 11.24 -23.02 8.48
N ALA A 285 11.00 -23.03 9.80
CA ALA A 285 9.98 -22.21 10.43
C ALA A 285 10.23 -20.70 10.23
N ALA A 286 11.50 -20.29 10.18
CA ALA A 286 11.91 -18.90 9.93
C ALA A 286 11.68 -18.45 8.49
N THR A 287 11.52 -19.38 7.53
CA THR A 287 11.12 -19.07 6.15
C THR A 287 9.60 -19.02 5.97
N LEU A 288 8.85 -19.84 6.72
CA LEU A 288 7.40 -19.93 6.57
C LEU A 288 6.68 -18.63 6.97
N VAL A 289 7.04 -18.04 8.11
CA VAL A 289 6.36 -16.84 8.63
C VAL A 289 6.48 -15.65 7.66
N PRO A 290 7.68 -15.26 7.18
CA PRO A 290 7.81 -14.23 6.15
C PRO A 290 7.03 -14.53 4.88
N SER A 291 6.99 -15.79 4.45
CA SER A 291 6.26 -16.19 3.23
C SER A 291 4.75 -16.06 3.38
N LEU A 292 4.22 -16.34 4.58
CA LEU A 292 2.81 -16.09 4.90
C LEU A 292 2.51 -14.59 5.01
N LEU A 293 3.41 -13.80 5.61
CA LEU A 293 3.28 -12.34 5.69
C LEU A 293 3.26 -11.69 4.29
N ALA A 294 4.14 -12.11 3.39
CA ALA A 294 4.15 -11.63 2.01
C ALA A 294 2.81 -11.90 1.32
N LYS A 295 2.19 -13.07 1.56
CA LYS A 295 0.87 -13.42 1.01
C LYS A 295 -0.28 -12.62 1.60
N THR A 296 -0.21 -12.27 2.88
CA THR A 296 -1.21 -11.43 3.57
C THR A 296 -1.35 -10.05 2.93
N SER A 297 -0.33 -9.57 2.19
CA SER A 297 -0.44 -8.32 1.42
C SER A 297 -1.65 -8.29 0.49
N THR A 298 -2.04 -9.42 -0.09
CA THR A 298 -3.23 -9.53 -0.97
C THR A 298 -4.56 -9.20 -0.27
N VAL A 299 -4.60 -9.33 1.06
CA VAL A 299 -5.76 -8.96 1.89
C VAL A 299 -5.69 -7.48 2.27
N LEU A 300 -4.48 -6.98 2.56
CA LEU A 300 -4.26 -5.60 2.97
C LEU A 300 -4.41 -4.60 1.82
N ASN A 301 -4.00 -4.98 0.61
CA ASN A 301 -4.00 -4.10 -0.56
C ASN A 301 -5.40 -3.53 -0.87
N PRO A 302 -6.50 -4.32 -0.90
CA PRO A 302 -7.84 -3.78 -1.05
C PRO A 302 -8.28 -2.83 0.05
N VAL A 303 -7.96 -3.18 1.30
CA VAL A 303 -8.35 -2.41 2.48
C VAL A 303 -7.66 -1.06 2.47
N ILE A 304 -6.36 -1.05 2.21
CA ILE A 304 -5.55 0.16 2.15
C ILE A 304 -5.89 0.96 0.89
N CYS A 305 -5.81 0.36 -0.29
CA CYS A 305 -5.77 1.10 -1.54
C CYS A 305 -7.18 1.38 -2.11
N GLY A 306 -8.17 0.54 -1.82
CA GLY A 306 -9.53 0.67 -2.35
C GLY A 306 -10.50 1.33 -1.40
N LEU A 307 -10.59 0.83 -0.16
CA LEU A 307 -11.61 1.30 0.79
C LEU A 307 -11.29 2.64 1.44
N LEU A 308 -10.05 3.11 1.35
CA LEU A 308 -9.72 4.44 1.86
C LEU A 308 -9.95 5.56 0.84
N ASN A 309 -10.18 5.22 -0.42
CA ASN A 309 -10.78 6.19 -1.33
C ASN A 309 -12.25 6.36 -0.94
N ASN A 310 -12.58 7.47 -0.26
CA ASN A 310 -13.94 7.77 0.21
C ASN A 310 -15.01 7.57 -0.88
N GLN A 311 -14.71 7.90 -2.14
CA GLN A 311 -15.65 7.68 -3.25
C GLN A 311 -15.90 6.19 -3.52
N THR A 312 -14.86 5.37 -3.44
CA THR A 312 -14.95 3.91 -3.64
C THR A 312 -15.67 3.25 -2.47
N PHE A 313 -15.37 3.69 -1.24
CA PHE A 313 -16.05 3.22 -0.03
C PHE A 313 -17.55 3.53 -0.03
N CYS A 314 -17.94 4.80 -0.25
CA CYS A 314 -19.36 5.17 -0.30
C CYS A 314 -20.11 4.41 -1.41
N SER A 315 -19.46 4.18 -2.55
CA SER A 315 -20.04 3.39 -3.64
C SER A 315 -20.19 1.92 -3.28
N LEU A 316 -19.24 1.33 -2.56
CA LEU A 316 -19.32 -0.03 -2.05
C LEU A 316 -20.44 -0.17 -1.01
N GLU A 317 -20.50 0.73 -0.04
CA GLU A 317 -21.50 0.71 1.02
C GLU A 317 -22.91 0.89 0.46
N SER A 318 -23.12 1.90 -0.39
CA SER A 318 -24.44 2.14 -1.01
C SER A 318 -24.92 1.00 -1.90
N ALA A 319 -24.04 0.40 -2.70
CA ALA A 319 -24.44 -0.65 -3.63
C ALA A 319 -24.55 -2.05 -3.01
N PHE A 320 -23.76 -2.33 -1.95
CA PHE A 320 -23.60 -3.69 -1.45
C PHE A 320 -23.89 -3.88 0.04
N SER A 321 -24.34 -2.84 0.77
CA SER A 321 -24.87 -2.97 2.15
C SER A 321 -25.96 -4.04 2.34
N PRO A 322 -26.81 -4.39 1.35
CA PRO A 322 -27.77 -5.48 1.52
C PRO A 322 -27.13 -6.86 1.72
N PHE A 323 -25.88 -7.07 1.26
CA PHE A 323 -25.22 -8.36 1.36
C PHE A 323 -24.52 -8.52 2.72
N ALA A 324 -25.01 -9.48 3.52
CA ALA A 324 -24.47 -9.75 4.86
C ALA A 324 -22.95 -10.03 4.86
N ILE A 325 -22.46 -10.72 3.83
CA ILE A 325 -21.03 -11.02 3.68
C ILE A 325 -20.17 -9.76 3.50
N VAL A 326 -20.71 -8.74 2.81
CA VAL A 326 -20.03 -7.46 2.60
C VAL A 326 -20.01 -6.64 3.89
N LYS A 327 -21.14 -6.61 4.61
CA LYS A 327 -21.21 -6.00 5.95
C LYS A 327 -20.22 -6.64 6.92
N LEU A 328 -20.11 -7.97 6.90
CA LEU A 328 -19.17 -8.70 7.74
C LEU A 328 -17.72 -8.35 7.38
N TYR A 329 -17.38 -8.35 6.09
CA TYR A 329 -16.06 -7.96 5.60
C TYR A 329 -15.68 -6.54 6.01
N LEU A 330 -16.59 -5.58 5.80
CA LEU A 330 -16.39 -4.18 6.19
C LEU A 330 -16.23 -4.03 7.72
N HIS A 331 -17.10 -4.67 8.50
CA HIS A 331 -17.05 -4.56 9.96
C HIS A 331 -15.78 -5.16 10.56
N PHE A 332 -15.37 -6.36 10.11
CA PHE A 332 -14.23 -7.05 10.68
C PHE A 332 -12.88 -6.53 10.21
N PHE A 333 -12.77 -6.04 8.97
CA PHE A 333 -11.47 -5.66 8.39
C PHE A 333 -11.34 -4.17 8.10
N PHE A 334 -12.43 -3.51 7.67
CA PHE A 334 -12.37 -2.10 7.33
C PHE A 334 -12.54 -1.20 8.56
N THR A 335 -13.54 -1.44 9.40
CA THR A 335 -13.83 -0.61 10.59
C THR A 335 -12.62 -0.47 11.54
N PRO A 336 -11.92 -1.54 11.95
CA PRO A 336 -10.75 -1.39 12.82
C PRO A 336 -9.61 -0.64 12.13
N PHE A 337 -9.40 -0.89 10.83
CA PHE A 337 -8.38 -0.21 10.06
C PHE A 337 -8.68 1.29 9.91
N CYS A 338 -9.94 1.64 9.63
CA CYS A 338 -10.41 3.01 9.53
C CYS A 338 -10.36 3.75 10.88
N ALA A 339 -10.67 3.08 11.99
CA ALA A 339 -10.54 3.65 13.33
C ALA A 339 -9.06 3.96 13.65
N PHE A 340 -8.16 3.02 13.36
CA PHE A 340 -6.72 3.21 13.51
C PHE A 340 -6.20 4.37 12.65
N LEU A 341 -6.64 4.45 11.39
CA LEU A 341 -6.31 5.54 10.47
C LEU A 341 -6.82 6.90 10.93
N SER A 342 -8.06 6.97 11.44
CA SER A 342 -8.64 8.20 11.99
C SER A 342 -7.84 8.70 13.18
N GLN A 343 -7.43 7.79 14.06
CA GLN A 343 -6.58 8.11 15.20
C GLN A 343 -5.18 8.55 14.77
N PHE A 344 -4.54 7.81 13.86
CA PHE A 344 -3.24 8.17 13.29
C PHE A 344 -3.28 9.54 12.59
N SER A 345 -4.31 9.79 11.77
CA SER A 345 -4.50 11.07 11.07
C SER A 345 -4.59 12.24 12.04
N ARG A 346 -5.30 12.09 13.17
CA ARG A 346 -5.40 13.12 14.21
C ARG A 346 -4.05 13.39 14.86
N CYS A 347 -3.32 12.33 15.24
CA CYS A 347 -1.98 12.45 15.81
C CYS A 347 -0.98 13.08 14.83
N PHE A 348 -1.01 12.67 13.56
CA PHE A 348 -0.13 13.20 12.52
C PHE A 348 -0.38 14.68 12.24
N LEU A 349 -1.65 15.10 12.14
CA LEU A 349 -2.03 16.50 12.02
C LEU A 349 -1.58 17.33 13.22
N HIS A 350 -1.70 16.78 14.44
CA HIS A 350 -1.22 17.45 15.65
C HIS A 350 0.30 17.62 15.63
N MET A 351 1.06 16.59 15.23
CA MET A 351 2.54 16.69 15.10
C MET A 351 2.96 17.74 14.06
N ILE A 352 2.27 17.81 12.92
CA ILE A 352 2.55 18.84 11.90
C ILE A 352 2.23 20.23 12.44
N SER A 353 1.11 20.40 13.15
CA SER A 353 0.74 21.69 13.76
C SER A 353 1.80 22.17 14.74
N CYS A 354 2.27 21.30 15.64
CA CYS A 354 3.35 21.64 16.58
C CYS A 354 4.66 21.96 15.85
N SER A 355 5.00 21.21 14.79
CA SER A 355 6.22 21.47 14.01
C SER A 355 6.16 22.76 13.18
N ALA A 356 4.96 23.22 12.80
CA ALA A 356 4.75 24.48 12.11
C ALA A 356 4.87 25.68 13.07
N GLU A 357 4.36 25.54 14.30
CA GLU A 357 4.48 26.55 15.36
C GLU A 357 5.95 26.82 15.73
N ASP A 358 6.79 25.78 15.84
CA ASP A 358 8.23 25.91 16.10
C ASP A 358 9.00 26.60 14.94
N SER A 359 8.55 26.42 13.70
CA SER A 359 9.15 27.13 12.55
C SER A 359 8.77 28.61 12.50
N THR A 360 7.58 28.99 13.00
CA THR A 360 7.17 30.40 13.10
C THR A 360 7.78 31.13 14.30
N SER A 361 8.24 30.43 15.34
CA SER A 361 8.94 31.05 16.46
C SER A 361 10.42 31.33 16.20
N SER A 362 10.98 30.78 15.11
CA SER A 362 12.40 30.90 14.76
C SER A 362 12.69 32.05 13.78
N ASP A 363 11.68 32.59 13.10
CA ASP A 363 11.77 33.84 12.34
C ASP A 363 11.43 35.02 13.26
N GLY A 364 12.41 35.37 14.10
CA GLY A 364 12.36 36.53 14.98
C GLY A 364 12.29 37.85 14.19
N VAL A 365 11.08 38.25 13.79
CA VAL A 365 10.79 39.66 13.51
C VAL A 365 10.71 40.39 14.84
N TRP A 366 11.79 41.10 15.18
CA TRP A 366 11.71 42.25 16.06
C TRP A 366 10.76 43.27 15.41
N SER A 367 9.54 43.39 15.95
CA SER A 367 8.74 44.60 15.80
C SER A 367 8.21 45.00 17.17
N SER A 368 8.41 46.28 17.44
CA SER A 368 8.49 46.90 18.75
C SER A 368 7.17 46.91 19.52
N ARG A 369 7.32 46.92 20.85
CA ARG A 369 6.31 47.29 21.84
C ARG A 369 5.58 48.57 21.43
N GLY A 370 4.26 48.56 21.57
CA GLY A 370 3.41 49.74 21.41
C GLY A 370 2.03 49.52 22.04
N ILE A 371 2.01 49.45 23.38
CA ILE A 371 1.01 50.02 24.29
C ILE A 371 -0.43 50.14 23.73
N TRP A 372 -1.37 49.32 24.22
CA TRP A 372 -2.74 49.76 24.51
C TRP A 372 -3.28 49.03 25.76
N PRO A 373 -3.89 49.74 26.73
CA PRO A 373 -4.45 49.13 27.94
C PRO A 373 -5.85 48.56 27.69
N GLN A 374 -6.16 47.48 28.43
CA GLN A 374 -7.52 46.99 28.66
C GLN A 374 -8.35 48.09 29.33
N ASN A 375 -9.41 48.53 28.63
CA ASN A 375 -10.69 49.03 29.15
C ASN A 375 -11.28 50.07 28.18
N MET A 376 -12.22 49.64 27.33
CA MET A 376 -13.24 50.56 26.83
C MET A 376 -14.56 49.81 26.68
N GLN A 377 -15.50 50.17 27.55
CA GLN A 377 -16.87 49.71 27.52
C GLN A 377 -17.54 50.11 26.20
N ILE A 378 -18.27 49.16 25.63
CA ILE A 378 -19.20 49.40 24.53
C ILE A 378 -20.34 50.25 25.09
N LYS A 379 -20.42 51.51 24.65
CA LYS A 379 -21.55 52.40 24.92
C LYS A 379 -22.57 52.20 23.81
N GLU A 380 -23.70 51.58 24.13
CA GLU A 380 -24.88 51.51 23.26
C GLU A 380 -25.31 52.93 22.85
N GLN A 381 -25.42 53.15 21.54
CA GLN A 381 -26.10 54.32 20.99
C GLN A 381 -27.45 53.88 20.44
N ASN A 382 -28.50 54.36 21.12
CA ASN A 382 -29.89 54.35 20.71
C ASN A 382 -30.05 54.90 19.29
N THR A 383 -30.80 54.20 18.44
CA THR A 383 -31.46 54.79 17.28
C THR A 383 -32.89 54.26 17.23
N GLU A 384 -33.85 55.18 17.31
CA GLU A 384 -35.30 54.94 17.32
C GLU A 384 -35.81 54.30 16.01
N PRO A 385 -36.98 53.62 16.04
CA PRO A 385 -37.52 52.90 14.91
C PRO A 385 -38.30 53.82 13.95
N ALA A 386 -37.90 53.86 12.69
CA ALA A 386 -38.66 54.49 11.60
C ALA A 386 -39.69 53.52 11.01
N THR A 387 -40.92 54.00 10.95
CA THR A 387 -42.16 53.37 10.51
C THR A 387 -42.21 53.08 9.00
N LEU A 388 -42.76 51.92 8.65
CA LEU A 388 -43.16 51.50 7.29
C LEU A 388 -44.30 52.36 6.72
N PRO A 389 -44.36 52.50 5.39
CA PRO A 389 -45.64 52.41 4.70
C PRO A 389 -45.63 51.39 3.57
N SER A 390 -46.65 50.53 3.61
CA SER A 390 -47.12 49.60 2.59
C SER A 390 -47.72 50.32 1.37
N ARG A 391 -47.41 49.83 0.15
CA ARG A 391 -48.32 49.93 -1.01
C ARG A 391 -47.92 49.00 -2.16
N ASP A 392 -48.81 48.05 -2.45
CA ASP A 392 -48.95 47.38 -3.74
C ASP A 392 -49.48 48.36 -4.81
N HIS A 393 -48.94 48.29 -6.03
CA HIS A 393 -49.71 48.28 -7.29
C HIS A 393 -48.81 48.17 -8.54
N HIS A 394 -49.12 47.16 -9.36
CA HIS A 394 -49.03 47.06 -10.83
C HIS A 394 -48.21 48.10 -11.63
N GLY A 395 -47.31 47.61 -12.50
CA GLY A 395 -47.01 48.30 -13.77
C GLY A 395 -45.67 48.02 -14.44
N ARG A 396 -45.69 47.08 -15.41
CA ARG A 396 -44.97 47.04 -16.71
C ARG A 396 -43.44 47.22 -16.85
N GLN A 397 -42.92 46.26 -17.64
CA GLN A 397 -41.90 46.36 -18.71
C GLN A 397 -40.47 46.83 -18.37
N TRP A 398 -39.51 45.94 -18.61
CA TRP A 398 -38.17 46.32 -19.10
C TRP A 398 -37.78 45.45 -20.29
N GLU A 399 -37.44 46.17 -21.35
CA GLU A 399 -37.07 45.75 -22.71
C GLU A 399 -35.73 45.00 -22.80
N GLN A 400 -35.62 44.27 -23.91
CA GLN A 400 -34.42 43.64 -24.46
C GLN A 400 -33.35 44.70 -24.78
N VAL A 401 -32.08 44.39 -24.48
CA VAL A 401 -30.93 45.10 -25.06
C VAL A 401 -30.25 44.16 -26.06
N GLN A 402 -30.23 44.61 -27.30
CA GLN A 402 -29.69 43.98 -28.51
C GLN A 402 -28.18 44.29 -28.61
N MET A 403 -27.38 43.34 -29.10
CA MET A 403 -25.97 43.51 -29.42
C MET A 403 -25.81 44.28 -30.74
N ASP A 404 -24.92 45.28 -30.75
CA ASP A 404 -24.48 46.00 -31.94
C ASP A 404 -23.47 45.18 -32.75
N ASP A 405 -23.72 45.12 -34.06
CA ASP A 405 -22.86 44.58 -35.10
C ASP A 405 -21.71 45.55 -35.45
N ASN A 406 -20.59 44.93 -35.85
CA ASN A 406 -19.32 45.55 -36.15
C ASN A 406 -19.11 45.57 -37.68
N GLU A 407 -19.04 46.75 -38.31
CA GLU A 407 -18.49 46.92 -39.66
C GLU A 407 -17.61 48.18 -39.73
N THR A 408 -16.31 47.98 -39.91
CA THR A 408 -15.45 48.70 -40.89
C THR A 408 -14.15 47.97 -41.10
#